data_AF-A0A7V3P041-F1
#
_entry.id   AF-A0A7V3P041-F1
#
_cell.length_a   1.000
_cell.length_b   1.000
_cell.length_c   1.000
_cell.angle_alpha   90.00
_cell.angle_beta   90.00
_cell.angle_gamma   90.00
#
_symmetry.space_group_name_H-M   'P 1'
#
loop_
_entity.id
_entity.type
_entity.pdbx_description
1 polymer ?
#
loop_
_entity_poly.entity_id
_entity_poly.type
_entity_poly.pdbx_seq_one_letter_code
_entity_poly.pdbx_strand_id
1 'polypeptide(L)' 'AQALEMVKEIDHPTCGQIKITGIPIKLSLTPGEIKIPPPTLGEHTEEILTQILGYTKLEVEKLKQAKVI' A
#
# COMPACT_ATOMS: atom_id res chain seq x y z
N ALA A 1 -0.21 23.43 12.84
CA ALA A 1 0.06 22.18 12.08
C ALA A 1 0.39 20.98 12.99
N GLN A 2 1.19 21.17 14.05
CA GLN A 2 1.65 20.08 14.92
C GLN A 2 0.56 19.48 15.85
N ALA A 3 -0.41 20.28 16.29
CA ALA A 3 -1.49 19.85 17.19
C ALA A 3 -2.52 18.87 16.57
N LEU A 4 -2.52 18.72 15.23
CA LEU A 4 -3.45 17.85 14.50
C LEU A 4 -2.73 16.65 13.83
N GLU A 5 -1.42 16.47 14.09
CA GLU A 5 -0.61 15.41 13.48
C GLU A 5 -0.70 15.39 11.95
N MET A 6 -0.71 16.58 11.34
CA MET A 6 -0.94 16.74 9.90
C MET A 6 0.27 16.45 9.03
N VAL A 7 1.43 16.21 9.64
CA VAL A 7 2.65 15.76 8.97
C VAL A 7 3.08 14.48 9.64
N LYS A 8 3.02 13.36 8.91
CA LYS A 8 3.48 12.06 9.38
C LYS A 8 4.70 11.64 8.58
N GLU A 9 5.70 11.12 9.26
CA GLU A 9 6.87 10.51 8.64
C GLU A 9 6.65 9.00 8.55
N ILE A 10 6.86 8.44 7.37
CA ILE A 10 6.77 7.00 7.12
C ILE A 10 8.01 6.54 6.35
N ASP A 11 8.47 5.33 6.63
CA ASP A 11 9.53 4.70 5.84
C ASP A 11 8.92 3.96 4.65
N HIS A 12 9.25 4.43 3.45
CA HIS A 12 8.84 3.82 2.20
C HIS A 12 9.97 2.92 1.67
N PRO A 13 9.69 1.67 1.26
CA PRO A 13 10.72 0.69 0.90
C PRO A 13 11.66 1.16 -0.23
N THR A 14 11.19 1.98 -1.16
CA THR A 14 12.02 2.52 -2.25
C THR A 14 12.44 3.97 -2.09
N CYS A 15 11.71 4.76 -1.30
CA CYS A 15 11.91 6.22 -1.21
C CYS A 15 12.55 6.65 0.12
N GLY A 16 12.78 5.72 1.05
CA GLY A 16 13.25 6.03 2.40
C GLY A 16 12.19 6.79 3.20
N GLN A 17 12.64 7.62 4.13
CA GLN A 17 11.76 8.39 4.99
C GLN A 17 11.06 9.51 4.21
N ILE A 18 9.74 9.44 4.08
CA ILE A 18 8.92 10.43 3.39
C ILE A 18 7.91 11.09 4.32
N LYS A 19 7.61 12.36 4.06
CA LYS A 19 6.57 13.12 4.77
C LYS A 19 5.25 13.04 3.99
N ILE A 20 4.20 12.61 4.66
CA ILE A 20 2.86 12.51 4.11
C ILE A 20 1.89 13.37 4.93
N THR A 21 0.84 13.84 4.26
CA THR A 21 -0.23 14.58 4.91
C THR A 21 -1.02 13.65 5.83
N GLY A 22 -1.14 14.03 7.09
CA GLY A 22 -1.97 13.33 8.07
C GLY A 22 -3.46 13.44 7.78
N ILE A 23 -4.27 12.63 8.47
CA ILE A 23 -5.72 12.60 8.29
C ILE A 23 -6.35 13.82 9.00
N PRO A 24 -7.03 14.73 8.26
CA PRO A 24 -7.52 15.99 8.82
C PRO A 24 -8.69 15.82 9.79
N ILE A 25 -9.49 14.77 9.63
CA ILE A 25 -10.67 14.50 10.46
C ILE A 25 -10.31 13.45 11.50
N LYS A 26 -10.43 13.80 12.79
CA LYS A 26 -10.18 12.88 13.90
C LYS A 26 -11.52 12.43 14.49
N LEU A 27 -11.83 11.15 14.33
CA LEU A 27 -13.02 10.52 14.92
C LEU A 27 -12.67 10.00 16.31
N SER A 28 -13.59 10.17 17.25
CA SER A 28 -13.37 9.77 18.66
C SER A 28 -13.40 8.26 18.87
N LEU A 29 -14.28 7.54 18.15
CA LEU A 29 -14.44 6.08 18.30
C LEU A 29 -13.61 5.27 17.30
N THR A 30 -13.39 5.82 16.10
CA THR A 30 -12.70 5.14 14.99
C THR A 30 -11.67 6.06 14.35
N PRO A 31 -10.61 6.44 15.10
CA PRO A 31 -9.58 7.33 14.57
C PRO A 31 -8.97 6.74 13.29
N GLY A 32 -8.90 7.56 12.24
CA GLY A 32 -8.23 7.19 11.01
C GLY A 32 -6.72 7.10 11.23
N GLU A 33 -6.10 6.06 10.69
CA GLU A 33 -4.67 5.81 10.83
C GLU A 33 -4.03 5.50 9.48
N ILE A 34 -2.84 6.07 9.25
CA ILE A 34 -1.97 5.67 8.16
C ILE A 34 -1.09 4.54 8.67
N LYS A 35 -1.39 3.30 8.22
CA LYS A 35 -0.82 2.06 8.77
C LYS A 35 0.35 1.51 7.98
N ILE A 36 0.32 1.68 6.66
CA ILE A 36 1.34 1.15 5.74
C ILE A 36 1.77 2.25 4.78
N PRO A 37 3.03 2.20 4.29
CA PRO A 37 3.46 3.08 3.22
C PRO A 37 2.65 2.82 1.94
N PRO A 38 2.65 3.78 0.99
CA PRO A 38 2.18 3.52 -0.37
C PRO A 38 2.80 2.24 -0.94
N PRO A 39 2.03 1.39 -1.64
CA PRO A 39 2.57 0.18 -2.24
C PRO A 39 3.48 0.52 -3.41
N THR A 40 4.48 -0.32 -3.62
CA THR A 40 5.34 -0.30 -4.80
C THR A 40 4.60 -0.84 -6.03
N LEU A 41 5.16 -0.58 -7.22
CA LEU A 41 4.59 -1.09 -8.47
C LEU A 41 4.57 -2.62 -8.44
N GLY A 42 3.36 -3.18 -8.44
CA GLY A 42 3.14 -4.62 -8.46
C GLY A 42 3.22 -5.34 -7.11
N GLU A 43 3.33 -4.62 -5.99
CA GLU A 43 3.55 -5.20 -4.65
C GLU A 43 2.53 -6.29 -4.29
N HIS A 44 1.26 -6.06 -4.58
CA HIS A 44 0.17 -6.98 -4.24
C HIS A 44 -0.36 -7.76 -5.45
N THR A 45 0.26 -7.66 -6.64
CA THR A 45 -0.27 -8.29 -7.87
C THR A 45 -0.43 -9.80 -7.72
N GLU A 46 0.58 -10.49 -7.17
CA GLU A 46 0.55 -11.93 -6.99
C GLU A 46 -0.45 -12.37 -5.90
N GLU A 47 -0.53 -11.61 -4.80
CA GLU A 47 -1.48 -11.88 -3.72
C GLU A 47 -2.92 -11.81 -4.23
N ILE A 48 -3.27 -10.75 -4.96
CA ILE A 48 -4.63 -10.55 -5.47
C ILE A 48 -4.98 -11.61 -6.52
N LEU A 49 -4.07 -11.89 -7.46
CA LEU A 49 -4.32 -12.90 -8.51
C LEU A 49 -4.52 -14.29 -7.89
N THR A 50 -3.75 -14.65 -6.87
CA THR A 50 -3.83 -15.99 -6.27
C THR A 50 -4.94 -16.10 -5.22
N GLN A 51 -4.99 -15.20 -4.24
CA GLN A 51 -5.87 -15.33 -3.07
C GLN A 51 -7.30 -14.87 -3.33
N ILE A 52 -7.49 -13.86 -4.18
CA ILE A 52 -8.82 -13.29 -4.45
C ILE A 52 -9.38 -13.84 -5.76
N LEU A 53 -8.57 -13.86 -6.82
CA LEU A 53 -9.01 -14.27 -8.16
C LEU A 53 -8.82 -15.76 -8.44
N GLY A 54 -8.13 -16.49 -7.55
CA GLY A 54 -8.01 -17.95 -7.61
C GLY A 54 -7.06 -18.47 -8.69
N TYR A 55 -6.19 -17.62 -9.25
CA TYR A 55 -5.19 -18.04 -10.23
C TYR A 55 -4.15 -18.94 -9.54
N THR A 56 -3.74 -19.99 -10.24
CA THR A 56 -2.61 -20.81 -9.82
C THR A 56 -1.30 -20.07 -10.03
N LYS A 57 -0.25 -20.45 -9.28
CA LYS A 57 1.09 -19.87 -9.46
C LYS A 57 1.60 -19.97 -10.90
N LEU A 58 1.30 -21.09 -11.57
CA LEU A 58 1.68 -21.33 -12.97
C LEU A 58 1.00 -20.35 -13.93
N GLU A 59 -0.26 -19.98 -13.68
CA GLU A 59 -0.96 -19.00 -14.51
C GLU A 59 -0.41 -17.59 -14.29
N VAL A 60 -0.11 -17.22 -13.04
CA VAL A 60 0.52 -15.94 -12.73
C VAL A 60 1.90 -15.82 -13.38
N GLU A 61 2.70 -16.90 -13.38
CA GLU A 61 4.00 -16.92 -14.08
C GLU A 61 3.85 -16.74 -15.59
N LYS A 62 2.84 -17.35 -16.22
CA LYS A 62 2.57 -17.13 -17.65
C LYS A 62 2.22 -15.67 -17.94
N LEU A 63 1.43 -15.03 -17.09
CA LEU A 63 1.07 -13.61 -17.24
C LEU A 63 2.31 -12.71 -17.10
N LYS A 64 3.21 -13.00 -16.14
CA LYS A 64 4.50 -12.30 -15.99
C LYS A 64 5.37 -12.47 -17.24
N GLN A 65 5.46 -13.69 -17.78
CA GLN A 65 6.24 -13.97 -19.00
C GLN A 65 5.66 -13.27 -20.24
N ALA A 66 4.33 -13.19 -20.33
CA ALA A 66 3.64 -12.47 -21.40
C ALA A 66 3.72 -10.94 -21.26
N LYS A 67 4.31 -10.41 -20.17
CA LYS A 67 4.43 -8.97 -19.87
C LYS A 67 3.08 -8.23 -19.82
N VAL A 68 2.03 -8.93 -19.41
CA VAL A 68 0.70 -8.35 -19.21
C VAL A 68 0.45 -7.94 -17.75
N ILE A 69 1.30 -8.40 -16.84
CA ILE A 69 1.36 -8.00 -15.42
C ILE A 69 2.82 -7.81 -14.99
#